data_AF-A0A448XB69-F1
#
_entry.id   AF-A0A448XB69-F1
#
_cell.length_a   1.000
_cell.length_b   1.000
_cell.length_c   1.000
_cell.angle_alpha   90.00
_cell.angle_beta   90.00
_cell.angle_gamma   90.00
#
_symmetry.space_group_name_H-M   'P 1'
#
loop_
_entity.id
_entity.type
_entity.pdbx_description
1 polymer ?
#
loop_
_entity_poly.entity_id
_entity_poly.type
_entity_poly.pdbx_seq_one_letter_code
_entity_poly.pdbx_strand_id
1 'polypeptide(L)'
;MKSSFECRAGYASSKVPHLCFRNLVHKHRLKKGDISVGNDITSLDDVRYSLKSPFDRNLSIHIDVQEHIFDYIFTKLGITTSTIENPIVLNETICNPNTCRMRTY
;
A
#
# COMPACT_ATOMS: atom_id res chain seq x y z
N MET A 1 2.01 8.74 -18.26
CA MET A 1 1.73 8.96 -16.82
C MET A 1 1.40 7.61 -16.21
N LYS A 2 2.26 7.05 -15.35
CA LYS A 2 1.93 5.83 -14.61
C LYS A 2 0.91 6.22 -13.53
N SER A 3 -0.31 5.76 -13.76
CA SER A 3 -1.52 6.04 -13.02
C SER A 3 -1.34 5.73 -11.53
N SER A 4 -1.74 6.65 -10.65
CA SER A 4 -1.66 6.60 -9.17
C SER A 4 -2.45 5.46 -8.50
N PHE A 5 -2.82 4.42 -9.25
CA PHE A 5 -3.81 3.40 -8.87
C PHE A 5 -3.19 2.04 -8.57
N GLU A 6 -1.99 1.73 -9.10
CA GLU A 6 -1.32 0.45 -8.89
C GLU A 6 -0.05 0.63 -8.06
N CYS A 7 0.03 -0.13 -6.96
CA CYS A 7 1.23 -0.33 -6.18
C CYS A 7 2.01 -1.51 -6.74
N ARG A 8 3.34 -1.37 -6.82
CA ARG A 8 4.26 -2.40 -7.28
C ARG A 8 5.36 -2.58 -6.25
N ALA A 9 5.62 -3.83 -5.86
CA ALA A 9 6.65 -4.16 -4.88
C ALA A 9 7.45 -5.40 -5.31
N GLY A 10 8.68 -5.50 -4.84
CA GLY A 10 9.58 -6.61 -5.14
C GLY A 10 11.02 -6.32 -4.74
N TYR A 11 11.88 -7.31 -4.95
CA TYR A 11 13.31 -7.21 -4.68
C TYR A 11 14.07 -6.50 -5.81
N ALA A 12 15.11 -5.75 -5.44
CA ALA A 12 15.98 -5.04 -6.38
C ALA A 12 16.72 -5.98 -7.36
N SER A 13 16.90 -7.24 -6.99
CA SER A 13 17.53 -8.28 -7.83
C SER A 13 16.65 -8.75 -9.00
N SER A 14 15.34 -8.48 -8.97
CA SER A 14 14.41 -8.89 -10.02
C SER A 14 14.09 -7.75 -10.99
N LYS A 15 14.04 -8.07 -12.28
CA LYS A 15 13.61 -7.12 -13.34
C LYS A 15 12.09 -6.91 -13.37
N VAL A 16 11.32 -7.80 -12.74
CA VAL A 16 9.86 -7.78 -12.73
C VAL A 16 9.37 -7.61 -11.28
N PRO A 17 8.38 -6.74 -11.01
CA PRO A 17 7.79 -6.64 -9.67
C PRO A 17 7.16 -7.97 -9.28
N HIS A 18 7.40 -8.40 -8.04
CA HIS A 18 6.85 -9.64 -7.50
C HIS A 18 5.36 -9.49 -7.15
N LEU A 19 4.96 -8.26 -6.84
CA LEU A 19 3.61 -7.94 -6.43
C LEU A 19 3.13 -6.68 -7.17
N CYS A 20 1.96 -6.79 -7.80
CA CYS A 20 1.24 -5.69 -8.45
C CYS A 20 -0.21 -5.75 -8.01
N PHE A 21 -0.73 -4.67 -7.42
CA PHE A 21 -2.10 -4.61 -6.91
C PHE A 21 -2.60 -3.17 -6.90
N ARG A 22 -3.93 -3.00 -6.84
CA ARG A 22 -4.52 -1.66 -6.68
C ARG A 22 -4.29 -1.15 -5.27
N ASN A 23 -3.89 0.12 -5.15
CA ASN A 23 -3.54 0.71 -3.86
C ASN A 23 -4.79 1.08 -3.02
N LEU A 24 -5.56 0.06 -2.65
CA LEU A 24 -6.87 0.16 -2.03
C LEU A 24 -6.92 -0.76 -0.82
N VAL A 25 -7.50 -0.24 0.25
CA VAL A 25 -7.74 -0.96 1.50
C VAL A 25 -9.22 -0.98 1.78
N HIS A 26 -9.74 -2.17 2.06
CA HIS A 26 -11.10 -2.40 2.53
C HIS A 26 -11.06 -2.85 3.99
N LYS A 27 -11.68 -2.06 4.88
CA LYS A 27 -11.89 -2.44 6.28
C LYS A 27 -13.30 -3.01 6.43
N HIS A 28 -13.42 -4.28 6.82
CA HIS A 28 -14.71 -4.94 7.01
C HIS A 28 -15.41 -4.35 8.23
N ARG A 29 -16.63 -3.82 8.06
CA ARG A 29 -17.39 -3.20 9.16
C ARG A 29 -17.96 -4.24 10.13
N LEU A 30 -18.29 -5.43 9.62
CA LEU A 30 -18.96 -6.49 10.38
C LEU A 30 -17.97 -7.41 11.11
N LYS A 31 -16.72 -7.50 10.63
CA LYS A 31 -15.65 -8.28 11.25
C LYS A 31 -14.56 -7.35 11.75
N LYS A 32 -14.52 -7.15 13.06
CA LYS A 32 -13.55 -6.25 13.71
C LYS A 32 -12.13 -6.77 13.49
N GLY A 33 -11.31 -5.98 12.79
CA GLY A 33 -9.90 -6.30 12.52
C GLY A 33 -9.64 -7.04 11.19
N ASP A 34 -10.68 -7.38 10.43
CA ASP A 34 -10.51 -7.99 9.11
C ASP A 34 -10.28 -6.88 8.06
N ILE A 35 -9.09 -6.86 7.47
CA ILE A 35 -8.64 -5.84 6.53
C ILE A 35 -8.16 -6.53 5.26
N SER A 36 -8.77 -6.20 4.14
CA SER A 36 -8.40 -6.73 2.83
C SER A 36 -7.71 -5.64 2.02
N VAL A 37 -6.58 -5.97 1.39
CA VAL A 37 -5.80 -5.01 0.61
C VAL A 37 -5.69 -5.50 -0.83
N GLY A 38 -5.89 -4.59 -1.78
CA GLY A 38 -5.60 -4.82 -3.19
C GLY A 38 -6.26 -6.06 -3.77
N ASN A 39 -5.43 -7.05 -4.13
CA ASN A 39 -5.85 -8.27 -4.81
C ASN A 39 -6.67 -9.21 -3.90
N ASP A 40 -6.63 -9.02 -2.58
CA ASP A 40 -7.41 -9.83 -1.64
C ASP A 40 -8.87 -9.30 -1.51
N ILE A 41 -9.22 -8.23 -2.22
CA ILE A 41 -10.59 -7.69 -2.31
C ILE A 41 -11.33 -8.41 -3.45
N THR A 42 -12.30 -9.25 -3.11
CA THR A 42 -13.02 -10.12 -4.06
C THR A 42 -13.95 -9.37 -5.02
N SER A 43 -14.68 -8.35 -4.56
CA SER A 43 -15.60 -7.55 -5.39
C SER A 43 -15.48 -6.07 -5.10
N LEU A 44 -14.84 -5.34 -6.02
CA LEU A 44 -14.63 -3.89 -5.87
C LEU A 44 -15.93 -3.09 -5.94
N ASP A 45 -16.92 -3.56 -6.72
CA ASP A 45 -18.20 -2.87 -6.90
C ASP A 45 -19.08 -2.90 -5.65
N ASP A 46 -19.06 -4.02 -4.93
CA ASP A 46 -19.81 -4.21 -3.68
C ASP A 46 -19.21 -3.38 -2.54
N VAL A 47 -17.88 -3.30 -2.48
CA VAL A 47 -17.20 -2.59 -1.39
C VAL A 47 -16.80 -1.15 -1.72
N ARG A 48 -17.19 -0.63 -2.90
CA ARG A 48 -16.72 0.65 -3.44
C ARG A 48 -16.77 1.82 -2.46
N TYR A 49 -17.85 1.92 -1.67
CA TYR A 49 -18.07 3.00 -0.70
C TYR A 49 -17.26 2.85 0.59
N SER A 50 -16.63 1.70 0.78
CA SER A 50 -15.81 1.37 1.94
C SER A 50 -14.33 1.21 1.58
N LEU A 51 -13.96 1.44 0.32
CA LEU A 51 -12.58 1.46 -0.14
C LEU A 51 -11.90 2.75 0.31
N LYS A 52 -10.66 2.62 0.78
CA LYS A 52 -9.79 3.75 1.11
C LYS A 52 -8.50 3.65 0.31
N SER A 53 -8.04 4.78 -0.20
CA SER A 53 -6.72 4.95 -0.79
C SER A 53 -5.82 5.65 0.24
N PRO A 54 -4.52 5.31 0.33
CA PRO A 54 -3.57 6.08 1.15
C PRO A 54 -3.31 7.46 0.57
N PHE A 55 -3.57 7.63 -0.74
CA PHE A 55 -3.41 8.87 -1.47
C PHE A 55 -4.73 9.62 -1.61
N ASP A 56 -4.69 10.92 -1.30
CA ASP A 56 -5.71 11.88 -1.72
C ASP A 56 -5.05 12.91 -2.64
N ARG A 57 -5.55 13.05 -3.87
CA ARG A 57 -4.98 13.92 -4.92
C ARG A 57 -3.46 13.78 -5.11
N ASN A 58 -2.93 12.55 -5.04
CA ASN A 58 -1.49 12.22 -5.12
C ASN A 58 -0.64 12.59 -3.90
N LEU A 59 -1.25 13.01 -2.79
CA LEU A 59 -0.59 13.23 -1.52
C LEU A 59 -0.85 12.04 -0.59
N SER A 60 0.21 11.47 -0.01
CA SER A 60 0.03 10.46 1.03
C SER A 60 -0.38 11.16 2.33
N ILE A 61 -1.65 11.02 2.70
CA ILE A 61 -2.22 11.68 3.88
C ILE A 61 -2.70 10.70 4.95
N HIS A 62 -2.95 9.44 4.57
CA HIS A 62 -3.51 8.42 5.46
C HIS A 62 -2.46 7.38 5.84
N ILE A 63 -1.68 7.67 6.88
CA ILE A 63 -0.58 6.79 7.32
C ILE A 63 -1.08 5.42 7.77
N ASP A 64 -2.19 5.34 8.51
CA ASP A 64 -2.76 4.07 8.96
C ASP A 64 -3.19 3.17 7.78
N VAL A 65 -3.60 3.77 6.66
CA VAL A 65 -3.97 3.02 5.46
C VAL A 65 -2.70 2.52 4.77
N GLN A 66 -1.67 3.36 4.70
CA GLN A 66 -0.37 3.03 4.13
C GLN A 66 0.35 1.93 4.92
N GLU A 67 0.22 1.91 6.25
CA GLU A 67 0.76 0.86 7.12
C GLU A 67 0.19 -0.52 6.77
N HIS A 68 -1.14 -0.63 6.67
CA HIS A 68 -1.78 -1.89 6.24
C HIS A 68 -1.34 -2.36 4.85
N ILE A 69 -1.02 -1.43 3.94
CA ILE A 69 -0.50 -1.77 2.61
C ILE A 69 0.92 -2.31 2.71
N PHE A 70 1.75 -1.73 3.56
CA PHE A 70 3.11 -2.24 3.78
C PHE A 70 3.10 -3.61 4.45
N ASP A 71 2.26 -3.81 5.48
CA ASP A 71 2.07 -5.12 6.09
C ASP A 71 1.67 -6.19 5.06
N TYR A 72 0.74 -5.84 4.17
CA TYR A 72 0.33 -6.70 3.07
C TYR A 72 1.50 -7.03 2.12
N ILE A 73 2.30 -6.02 1.74
CA ILE A 73 3.47 -6.21 0.88
C ILE A 73 4.48 -7.16 1.53
N PHE A 74 4.86 -6.91 2.79
CA PHE A 74 5.85 -7.74 3.48
C PHE A 74 5.37 -9.17 3.68
N THR A 75 4.09 -9.35 4.02
CA THR A 75 3.45 -10.66 4.13
C THR A 75 3.51 -11.43 2.81
N LYS A 76 3.19 -10.78 1.68
CA LYS A 76 3.21 -11.43 0.35
C LYS A 76 4.63 -11.66 -0.18
N LEU A 77 5.61 -10.85 0.24
CA LEU A 77 7.03 -11.07 -0.05
C LEU A 77 7.65 -12.15 0.84
N GLY A 78 6.93 -12.67 1.84
CA GLY A 78 7.43 -13.69 2.75
C GLY A 78 8.36 -13.14 3.84
N ILE A 79 8.34 -11.82 4.08
CA ILE A 79 9.09 -11.18 5.16
C ILE A 79 8.22 -11.25 6.42
N THR A 80 8.49 -12.24 7.27
CA THR A 80 7.79 -12.44 8.54
C THR A 80 8.61 -11.99 9.75
N THR A 81 9.74 -11.33 9.52
CA THR A 81 10.60 -10.80 10.59
C THR A 81 9.96 -9.59 11.25
N SER A 82 10.20 -9.42 12.56
CA SER A 82 9.68 -8.28 13.32
C SER A 82 10.33 -6.95 12.94
N THR A 83 11.51 -7.00 12.34
CA THR A 83 12.24 -5.86 11.79
C THR A 83 12.68 -6.16 10.36
N ILE A 84 12.74 -5.10 9.55
CA ILE A 84 13.20 -5.21 8.17
C ILE A 84 14.70 -4.91 8.16
N GLU A 85 15.50 -5.95 7.92
CA GLU A 85 16.97 -5.81 7.86
C GLU A 85 17.44 -5.21 6.53
N ASN A 86 16.59 -5.27 5.49
CA ASN A 86 16.92 -4.82 4.15
C ASN A 86 16.57 -3.33 3.96
N PRO A 87 17.42 -2.54 3.27
CA PRO A 87 17.07 -1.16 2.94
C PRO A 87 15.84 -1.11 2.04
N ILE A 88 14.88 -0.24 2.40
CA ILE A 88 13.62 -0.06 1.67
C ILE A 88 13.76 1.17 0.75
N VAL A 89 13.39 1.00 -0.51
CA VAL A 89 13.35 2.10 -1.48
C VAL A 89 11.88 2.39 -1.82
N LEU A 90 11.45 3.62 -1.54
CA LEU A 90 10.09 4.09 -1.83
C LEU A 90 10.11 5.14 -2.94
N ASN A 91 9.11 5.09 -3.81
CA ASN A 91 8.88 6.15 -4.79
C ASN A 91 7.87 7.15 -4.25
N GLU A 92 8.14 8.44 -4.48
CA GLU A 92 7.22 9.53 -4.15
C GLU A 92 6.87 10.36 -5.38
N THR A 93 5.87 11.22 -5.24
CA THR A 93 5.46 12.16 -6.29
C THR A 93 6.42 13.34 -6.38
N ILE A 94 6.54 13.91 -7.58
CA ILE A 94 7.33 15.13 -7.79
C ILE A 94 6.71 16.24 -6.94
N CYS A 95 7.55 17.00 -6.23
CA CYS A 95 7.14 18.06 -5.31
C CYS A 95 6.26 17.58 -4.14
N ASN A 96 6.46 16.34 -3.66
CA ASN A 96 5.82 15.88 -2.43
C ASN A 96 6.14 16.84 -1.26
N PRO A 97 5.14 17.38 -0.54
CA PRO A 97 5.36 18.26 0.60
C PRO A 97 6.25 17.63 1.66
N ASN A 98 7.16 18.41 2.25
CA ASN A 98 8.07 17.92 3.29
C ASN A 98 7.34 17.30 4.50
N THR A 99 6.12 17.75 4.80
CA THR A 99 5.28 17.16 5.86
C THR A 99 4.92 15.70 5.57
N CYS A 100 4.68 15.34 4.30
CA CYS A 100 4.42 13.96 3.91
C CYS A 100 5.70 13.12 3.98
N ARG A 101 6.85 13.70 3.61
CA ARG A 101 8.17 13.06 3.73
C ARG A 101 8.51 12.73 5.17
N MET A 102 8.43 13.71 6.07
CA MET A 102 8.72 13.53 7.51
C MET A 102 7.85 12.46 8.18
N ARG A 103 6.66 12.18 7.65
CA ARG A 103 5.78 11.13 8.18
C ARG A 103 6.06 9.75 7.59
N THR A 104 6.85 9.67 6.52
CA THR A 104 7.18 8.42 5.82
C THR A 104 8.55 7.88 6.24
N TYR A 105 9.48 8.75 6.67
CA TYR A 105 10.83 8.43 7.13
C TYR A 105 10.91 8.34 8.65
#